data_AF-A0A558A2G4-F1
#
_entry.id   AF-A0A558A2G4-F1
#
_cell.length_a   1.000
_cell.length_b   1.000
_cell.length_c   1.000
_cell.angle_alpha   90.00
_cell.angle_beta   90.00
_cell.angle_gamma   90.00
#
_symmetry.space_group_name_H-M   'P 1'
#
loop_
_entity.id
_entity.type
_entity.pdbx_description
1 polymer ?
#
loop_
_entity_poly.entity_id
_entity_poly.type
_entity_poly.pdbx_seq_one_letter_code
_entity_poly.pdbx_strand_id
1 'polypeptide(L)'
;MDLTPYISRLREDLAATASAGDDQTRRTAAVLSAALEPSVRLALMNALADLAAEVTTQLPGHVVDVRLDGRDVRVVVTGAAGPGHDRG
;
A
#
# COMPACT_ATOMS: atom_id res chain seq x y z
N MET A 1 0.27 -2.69 7.92
CA MET A 1 0.40 -3.47 6.70
C MET A 1 1.72 -3.10 6.05
N ASP A 2 2.59 -4.08 5.91
CA ASP A 2 3.86 -3.90 5.21
C ASP A 2 3.63 -4.00 3.70
N LEU A 3 4.13 -3.02 2.93
CA LEU A 3 4.05 -3.03 1.46
C LEU A 3 5.21 -3.79 0.79
N THR A 4 6.24 -4.14 1.57
CA THR A 4 7.45 -4.80 1.08
C THR A 4 7.16 -6.11 0.32
N PRO A 5 6.24 -7.00 0.76
CA PRO A 5 5.95 -8.24 0.02
C PRO A 5 5.37 -7.98 -1.38
N TYR A 6 4.49 -6.98 -1.52
CA TYR A 6 3.86 -6.64 -2.79
C TYR A 6 4.86 -6.04 -3.79
N ILE A 7 5.72 -5.15 -3.30
CA ILE A 7 6.79 -4.54 -4.10
C ILE A 7 7.84 -5.59 -4.47
N SER A 8 8.21 -6.48 -3.55
CA SER A 8 9.18 -7.55 -3.81
C SER A 8 8.68 -8.50 -4.89
N ARG A 9 7.39 -8.86 -4.86
CA ARG A 9 6.79 -9.70 -5.89
C ARG A 9 6.82 -9.04 -7.27
N LEU A 10 6.53 -7.74 -7.35
CA LEU A 10 6.64 -6.99 -8.61
C LEU A 10 8.07 -7.00 -9.16
N ARG A 11 9.08 -6.88 -8.28
CA ARG A 11 10.49 -6.96 -8.68
C ARG A 11 10.87 -8.35 -9.17
N GLU A 12 10.41 -9.40 -8.51
CA GLU A 12 10.61 -10.79 -8.93
C GLU A 12 9.98 -11.06 -10.29
N ASP A 13 8.74 -10.61 -10.51
CA ASP A 13 8.04 -10.77 -11.79
C ASP A 13 8.78 -10.03 -12.93
N LEU A 14 9.29 -8.82 -12.67
CA LEU A 14 10.07 -8.07 -13.65
C LEU A 14 11.41 -8.76 -13.97
N ALA A 15 12.10 -9.29 -12.95
CA ALA A 15 13.34 -10.03 -13.12
C ALA A 15 13.12 -11.35 -13.89
N ALA A 16 12.05 -12.08 -13.57
CA ALA A 16 11.66 -13.29 -14.27
C ALA A 16 11.39 -13.01 -15.76
N THR A 17 10.66 -11.93 -16.06
CA THR A 17 10.39 -11.51 -17.44
C THR A 17 11.68 -11.13 -18.18
N ALA A 18 12.56 -10.37 -17.53
CA ALA A 18 13.83 -9.93 -18.12
C ALA A 18 14.86 -11.07 -18.30
N SER A 19 14.69 -12.20 -17.58
CA SER A 19 15.60 -13.34 -17.64
C SER A 19 15.70 -13.96 -19.04
N ALA A 20 14.63 -13.88 -19.82
CA ALA A 20 14.57 -14.36 -21.21
C ALA A 20 15.38 -13.48 -22.20
N GLY A 21 15.78 -12.27 -21.78
CA GLY A 21 16.55 -11.34 -22.59
C GLY A 21 18.06 -11.50 -22.47
N ASP A 22 18.78 -10.53 -23.04
CA ASP A 22 20.23 -10.43 -22.92
C ASP A 22 20.66 -9.82 -21.57
N ASP A 23 21.98 -9.73 -21.34
CA ASP A 23 22.54 -9.12 -20.13
C ASP A 23 22.10 -7.67 -19.93
N GLN A 24 21.97 -6.92 -21.03
CA GLN A 24 21.55 -5.52 -20.97
C GLN A 24 20.09 -5.39 -20.53
N THR A 25 19.22 -6.27 -20.99
CA THR A 25 17.82 -6.35 -20.58
C THR A 25 17.71 -6.68 -19.09
N ARG A 26 18.47 -7.66 -18.60
CA ARG A 26 18.52 -8.00 -17.17
C ARG A 26 18.99 -6.83 -16.30
N ARG A 27 20.07 -6.14 -16.71
CA ARG A 27 20.58 -4.96 -15.99
C ARG A 27 19.58 -3.82 -15.97
N THR A 28 18.93 -3.56 -17.10
CA THR A 28 17.92 -2.51 -17.21
C THR A 28 16.73 -2.80 -16.31
N ALA A 29 16.24 -4.04 -16.29
CA ALA A 29 15.15 -4.45 -15.41
C ALA A 29 15.53 -4.29 -13.93
N ALA A 30 16.74 -4.67 -13.52
CA ALA A 30 17.20 -4.50 -12.14
C ALA A 30 17.24 -3.02 -11.72
N VAL A 31 17.74 -2.14 -12.59
CA VAL A 31 17.77 -0.69 -12.33
C VAL A 31 16.36 -0.10 -12.25
N LEU A 32 15.49 -0.45 -13.20
CA LEU A 32 14.10 0.02 -13.22
C LEU A 32 13.32 -0.45 -12.00
N SER A 33 13.45 -1.73 -11.63
CA SER A 33 12.85 -2.30 -10.42
C SER A 33 13.23 -1.51 -9.16
N ALA A 34 14.50 -1.14 -9.02
CA ALA A 34 14.95 -0.36 -7.86
C ALA A 34 14.48 1.10 -7.93
N ALA A 35 14.50 1.72 -9.11
CA ALA A 35 14.10 3.11 -9.30
C ALA A 35 12.58 3.33 -9.13
N LEU A 36 11.76 2.33 -9.44
CA LEU A 36 10.31 2.41 -9.36
C LEU A 36 9.76 2.17 -7.95
N GLU A 37 10.53 1.56 -7.05
CA GLU A 37 10.06 1.19 -5.71
C GLU A 37 9.41 2.37 -4.94
N PRO A 38 10.01 3.57 -4.87
CA PRO A 38 9.39 4.71 -4.20
C PRO A 38 8.08 5.16 -4.85
N SER A 39 8.03 5.18 -6.18
CA SER A 39 6.85 5.61 -6.95
C SER A 39 5.69 4.62 -6.81
N VAL A 40 5.98 3.32 -6.85
CA VAL A 40 4.98 2.26 -6.62
C VAL A 40 4.41 2.35 -5.22
N ARG A 41 5.27 2.56 -4.22
CA ARG A 41 4.83 2.75 -2.83
C ARG A 41 3.89 3.93 -2.69
N LEU A 42 4.23 5.07 -3.29
CA LEU A 42 3.38 6.25 -3.26
C LEU A 42 2.04 6.02 -3.97
N ALA A 43 2.05 5.36 -5.14
CA ALA A 43 0.83 5.03 -5.87
C ALA A 43 -0.11 4.13 -5.06
N LEU A 44 0.43 3.11 -4.37
CA LEU A 44 -0.34 2.26 -3.45
C LEU A 44 -0.90 3.06 -2.28
N MET A 45 -0.17 4.06 -1.78
CA MET A 45 -0.67 4.93 -0.72
C MET A 45 -1.82 5.81 -1.16
N ASN A 46 -1.73 6.40 -2.34
CA ASN A 46 -2.83 7.20 -2.89
C ASN A 46 -4.07 6.32 -3.09
N ALA A 47 -3.90 5.13 -3.68
CA ALA A 47 -5.02 4.20 -3.89
C ALA A 47 -5.68 3.76 -2.57
N LEU A 48 -4.91 3.51 -1.52
CA LEU A 48 -5.44 3.15 -0.20
C LEU A 48 -6.11 4.34 0.50
N ALA A 49 -5.62 5.56 0.31
CA ALA A 49 -6.26 6.78 0.82
C ALA A 49 -7.60 7.04 0.14
N ASP A 50 -7.66 6.87 -1.19
CA ASP A 50 -8.91 6.99 -1.96
C ASP A 50 -9.94 5.95 -1.50
N LEU A 51 -9.50 4.69 -1.33
CA LEU A 51 -10.35 3.61 -0.80
C LEU A 51 -10.85 3.93 0.61
N ALA A 52 -10.01 4.49 1.48
CA ALA A 52 -10.42 4.86 2.84
C ALA A 52 -11.47 5.98 2.86
N ALA A 53 -11.33 6.96 1.97
CA ALA A 53 -12.34 7.99 1.77
C ALA A 53 -13.66 7.38 1.28
N GLU A 54 -13.61 6.48 0.31
CA GLU A 54 -14.79 5.76 -0.19
C GLU A 54 -15.48 4.96 0.93
N VAL A 55 -14.73 4.17 1.70
CA VAL A 55 -15.27 3.39 2.83
C VAL A 55 -15.89 4.30 3.89
N THR A 56 -15.28 5.45 4.19
CA THR A 56 -15.82 6.43 5.12
C THR A 56 -17.22 6.91 4.70
N THR A 57 -17.45 7.14 3.41
CA THR A 57 -18.80 7.51 2.92
C THR A 57 -19.84 6.40 3.11
N GLN A 58 -19.39 5.15 3.14
CA GLN A 58 -20.23 3.97 3.32
C GLN A 58 -20.41 3.56 4.80
N LEU A 59 -19.68 4.20 5.72
CA LEU A 59 -19.70 3.89 7.16
C LEU A 59 -20.15 5.10 8.00
N PRO A 60 -21.46 5.38 8.10
CA PRO A 60 -21.96 6.50 8.90
C PRO A 60 -21.47 6.48 10.36
N GLY A 61 -21.11 7.65 10.87
CA GLY A 61 -20.62 7.81 12.25
C GLY A 61 -19.21 7.30 12.49
N HIS A 62 -18.52 6.81 11.45
CA HIS A 62 -17.13 6.38 11.48
C HIS A 62 -16.33 7.06 10.38
N VAL A 63 -15.06 7.30 10.64
CA VAL A 63 -14.07 7.83 9.70
C VAL A 63 -12.95 6.81 9.62
N VAL A 64 -12.59 6.44 8.40
CA VAL A 64 -11.49 5.53 8.10
C VAL A 64 -10.37 6.33 7.46
N ASP A 65 -9.21 6.33 8.09
CA ASP A 65 -7.99 6.99 7.61
C ASP A 65 -6.88 5.97 7.38
N VAL A 66 -6.00 6.27 6.44
CA VAL A 66 -4.76 5.52 6.19
C VAL A 66 -3.57 6.41 6.54
N ARG A 67 -2.66 5.88 7.37
CA ARG A 67 -1.50 6.63 7.89
C ARG A 67 -0.22 5.84 7.66
N LEU A 68 0.88 6.56 7.47
CA LEU A 68 2.21 5.96 7.42
C LEU A 68 2.80 5.89 8.83
N ASP A 69 3.33 4.73 9.20
CA ASP A 69 4.12 4.49 10.40
C ASP A 69 5.45 3.85 9.98
N GLY A 70 6.46 4.69 9.75
CA GLY A 70 7.72 4.26 9.13
C GLY A 70 7.49 3.70 7.72
N ARG A 71 7.68 2.39 7.54
CA ARG A 71 7.45 1.68 6.27
C ARG A 71 6.07 1.03 6.19
N ASP A 72 5.35 1.02 7.30
CA ASP A 72 4.10 0.32 7.47
C ASP A 72 2.91 1.26 7.29
N VAL A 73 1.85 0.68 6.77
CA VAL A 73 0.58 1.34 6.53
C VAL A 73 -0.37 0.97 7.64
N ARG A 74 -0.97 1.96 8.29
CA ARG A 74 -1.90 1.76 9.40
C ARG A 74 -3.27 2.28 8.99
N VAL A 75 -4.27 1.42 9.07
CA VAL A 75 -5.67 1.84 8.97
C VAL A 75 -6.11 2.26 10.36
N VAL A 76 -6.66 3.47 10.46
CA VAL A 76 -7.21 4.03 11.69
C VAL A 76 -8.69 4.24 11.47
N VAL A 77 -9.51 3.70 12.37
CA VAL A 77 -10.96 3.91 12.36
C VAL A 77 -11.31 4.72 13.59
N THR A 78 -11.90 5.89 13.39
CA THR A 78 -12.42 6.73 14.48
C THR A 78 -13.94 6.79 14.36
N GLY A 79 -14.67 6.44 15.40
CA GLY A 79 -16.12 6.57 15.45
C GLY A 79 -16.55 7.54 16.54
N ALA A 80 -17.75 8.10 16.42
CA ALA A 80 -18.42 8.65 17.59
C ALA A 80 -18.61 7.49 18.58
N ALA A 81 -18.11 7.63 19.82
CA ALA A 81 -18.43 6.67 20.87
C ALA A 81 -19.97 6.58 20.95
N GLY A 82 -20.54 5.47 20.48
CA GLY A 82 -21.96 5.23 20.65
C GLY A 82 -22.29 5.30 22.15
N PRO A 83 -23.42 5.92 22.55
CA PRO A 83 -23.81 5.90 23.95
C PRO A 83 -24.08 4.45 24.35
N GLY A 84 -23.18 3.83 25.13
CA GLY A 84 -23.39 2.50 25.67
C GLY A 84 -22.16 1.59 25.72
N HIS A 85 -21.20 1.93 26.58
CA HIS A 85 -20.49 0.90 27.35
C HIS A 85 -20.42 1.32 28.81
N ASP A 86 -21.58 1.68 29.36
CA ASP A 86 -21.81 1.43 30.78
C ASP A 86 -22.32 -0.02 30.90
N ARG A 87 -21.42 -0.91 31.31
CA ARG A 87 -21.76 -2.18 31.94
C ARG A 87 -20.78 -2.42 33.07
N GLY A 88 -21.24 -2.12 34.28
CA GLY A 88 -21.15 -2.98 35.47
C GLY A 88 -19.82 -3.00 36.19
#